data_AF-A0A1G6LJN7-F1
#
_entry.id   AF-A0A1G6LJN7-F1
#
_cell.length_a   1.000
_cell.length_b   1.000
_cell.length_c   1.000
_cell.angle_alpha   90.00
_cell.angle_beta   90.00
_cell.angle_gamma   90.00
#
_symmetry.space_group_name_H-M   'P 1'
#
loop_
_entity.id
_entity.type
_entity.pdbx_description
1 polymer ?
#
loop_
_entity_poly.entity_id
_entity_poly.type
_entity_poly.pdbx_seq_one_letter_code
_entity_poly.pdbx_strand_id
1 'polypeptide(L)'
;MRMSDKIKHLRGHLPDFLVEHSELYSILSSGIHELSEQKCLEFFAIGRGAIIEILEEDRLKKEKLDRKKDLARSIAAFKGNQTSEK
;
A
#
# COMPACT_ATOMS: atom_id res chain seq x y z
N MET A 1 -4.79 22.05 -7.14
CA MET A 1 -4.19 20.70 -7.24
C MET A 1 -5.28 19.68 -6.97
N ARG A 2 -5.59 18.81 -7.93
CA ARG A 2 -6.62 17.78 -7.76
C ARG A 2 -6.08 16.68 -6.84
N MET A 3 -6.96 15.87 -6.24
CA MET A 3 -6.53 14.82 -5.32
C MET A 3 -5.65 13.78 -6.02
N SER A 4 -5.96 13.45 -7.28
CA SER A 4 -5.13 12.57 -8.12
C SER A 4 -3.69 13.09 -8.27
N ASP A 5 -3.50 14.39 -8.42
CA ASP A 5 -2.17 15.01 -8.50
C ASP A 5 -1.40 14.84 -7.17
N LYS A 6 -2.10 14.91 -6.03
CA LYS A 6 -1.51 14.72 -4.70
C LYS A 6 -1.06 13.27 -4.50
N ILE A 7 -1.90 12.32 -4.92
CA ILE A 7 -1.57 10.89 -4.88
C ILE A 7 -0.33 10.60 -5.73
N LYS A 8 -0.28 11.13 -6.95
CA LYS A 8 0.88 10.98 -7.85
C LYS A 8 2.14 11.61 -7.27
N HIS A 9 2.02 12.75 -6.59
CA HIS A 9 3.16 13.39 -5.93
C HIS A 9 3.72 12.56 -4.76
N LEU A 10 2.87 11.77 -4.10
CA LEU A 10 3.25 10.85 -3.02
C LEU A 10 3.68 9.46 -3.52
N ARG A 11 3.99 9.34 -4.82
CA ARG A 11 4.53 8.10 -5.38
C ARG A 11 5.74 7.62 -4.58
N GLY A 12 5.78 6.32 -4.29
CA GLY A 12 6.85 5.70 -3.47
C GLY A 12 6.56 5.68 -1.97
N HIS A 13 5.60 6.48 -1.50
CA HIS A 13 5.08 6.41 -0.13
C HIS A 13 3.71 5.73 -0.04
N LEU A 14 2.97 5.68 -1.14
CA LEU A 14 1.68 5.02 -1.24
C LEU A 14 1.80 3.64 -1.92
N PRO A 15 0.80 2.76 -1.75
CA PRO A 15 0.62 1.57 -2.57
C PRO A 15 0.65 1.93 -4.07
N ASP A 16 1.40 1.17 -4.85
CA ASP A 16 1.57 1.39 -6.28
C ASP A 16 0.23 1.29 -7.00
N PHE A 17 -0.63 0.35 -6.58
CA PHE A 17 -1.99 0.20 -7.10
C PHE A 17 -2.82 1.49 -6.96
N LEU A 18 -2.73 2.15 -5.80
CA LEU A 18 -3.43 3.41 -5.55
C LEU A 18 -2.88 4.56 -6.40
N VAL A 19 -1.58 4.58 -6.66
CA VAL A 19 -0.93 5.61 -7.49
C VAL A 19 -1.30 5.44 -8.97
N GLU A 20 -1.34 4.19 -9.44
CA GLU A 20 -1.75 3.83 -10.81
C GLU A 20 -3.22 4.17 -11.05
N HIS A 21 -4.09 3.88 -10.08
CA HIS A 21 -5.54 4.10 -10.15
C HIS A 21 -6.01 5.29 -9.30
N SER A 22 -5.26 6.39 -9.32
CA SER A 22 -5.52 7.59 -8.50
C SER A 22 -6.92 8.21 -8.69
N GLU A 23 -7.57 7.95 -9.82
CA GLU A 23 -8.95 8.32 -10.14
C GLU A 23 -9.98 7.61 -9.26
N LEU A 24 -9.68 6.40 -8.78
CA LEU A 24 -10.53 5.65 -7.87
C LEU A 24 -10.76 6.44 -6.58
N TYR A 25 -9.71 7.09 -6.09
CA TYR A 25 -9.81 7.93 -4.89
C TYR A 25 -10.69 9.16 -5.10
N SER A 26 -10.85 9.63 -6.35
CA SER A 26 -11.77 10.72 -6.64
C SER A 26 -13.22 10.30 -6.41
N ILE A 27 -13.55 9.04 -6.72
CA ILE A 27 -14.89 8.46 -6.46
C ILE A 27 -15.07 8.17 -4.97
N LEU A 28 -14.07 7.60 -4.31
CA LEU A 28 -14.10 7.35 -2.86
C LEU A 28 -14.18 8.65 -2.03
N SER A 29 -13.64 9.73 -2.56
CA SER A 29 -13.66 11.05 -1.94
C SER A 29 -14.90 11.88 -2.30
N SER A 30 -15.72 11.44 -3.26
CA SER A 30 -17.02 12.05 -3.52
C SER A 30 -17.98 11.74 -2.38
N GLY A 31 -18.80 12.71 -2.00
CA GLY A 31 -19.81 12.49 -0.96
C GLY A 31 -20.86 11.48 -1.43
N ILE A 32 -21.37 10.65 -0.53
CA ILE A 32 -22.44 9.69 -0.85
C ILE A 32 -23.70 10.38 -1.42
N HIS A 33 -23.90 11.65 -1.09
CA HIS A 33 -25.00 12.48 -1.61
C HIS A 33 -24.81 12.91 -3.08
N GLU A 34 -23.57 12.84 -3.59
CA GLU A 34 -23.24 13.13 -4.99
C GLU A 34 -23.33 11.89 -5.89
N LEU A 35 -23.53 10.70 -5.30
CA LEU A 35 -23.65 9.43 -5.98
C LEU A 35 -25.10 8.93 -5.92
N SER A 36 -25.66 8.52 -7.06
CA SER A 36 -26.93 7.80 -7.06
C SER A 36 -26.75 6.38 -6.52
N GLU A 37 -27.81 5.78 -6.01
CA GLU A 37 -27.80 4.39 -5.53
C GLU A 37 -27.26 3.41 -6.59
N GLN A 38 -27.69 3.60 -7.84
CA GLN A 38 -27.21 2.81 -8.98
C GLN A 38 -25.69 2.93 -9.18
N LYS A 39 -25.13 4.15 -9.10
CA LYS A 39 -23.68 4.37 -9.18
C LYS A 39 -22.93 3.76 -7.99
N CYS A 40 -23.51 3.81 -6.80
CA CYS A 40 -22.95 3.17 -5.61
C CYS A 40 -22.87 1.64 -5.79
N LEU A 41 -23.93 1.02 -6.32
CA LEU A 41 -23.96 -0.42 -6.58
C LEU A 41 -22.94 -0.85 -7.64
N GLU A 42 -22.84 -0.10 -8.74
CA GLU A 42 -21.84 -0.34 -9.79
C GLU A 42 -20.40 -0.22 -9.26
N PHE A 43 -20.16 0.79 -8.41
CA PHE A 43 -18.85 1.03 -7.85
C PHE A 43 -18.49 0.07 -6.71
N PHE A 44 -19.46 -0.49 -5.98
CA PHE A 44 -19.22 -1.26 -4.76
C PHE A 44 -18.22 -2.41 -4.97
N ALA A 45 -18.38 -3.18 -6.05
CA ALA A 45 -17.48 -4.29 -6.36
C ALA A 45 -16.04 -3.80 -6.62
N ILE A 46 -15.90 -2.70 -7.35
CA ILE A 46 -14.61 -2.06 -7.69
C ILE A 46 -13.95 -1.53 -6.42
N GLY A 47 -14.70 -0.76 -5.61
CA GLY A 47 -14.21 -0.18 -4.36
C GLY A 47 -13.78 -1.24 -3.35
N ARG A 48 -14.57 -2.32 -3.19
CA ARG A 48 -14.20 -3.46 -2.35
C ARG A 48 -12.92 -4.13 -2.84
N GLY A 49 -12.80 -4.38 -4.14
CA GLY A 49 -11.60 -4.98 -4.73
C GLY A 49 -10.36 -4.12 -4.50
N ALA A 50 -10.47 -2.81 -4.71
CA ALA A 50 -9.39 -1.89 -4.50
C ALA A 50 -8.93 -1.80 -3.03
N ILE A 51 -9.87 -1.79 -2.07
CA ILE A 51 -9.53 -1.81 -0.64
C ILE A 51 -8.73 -3.07 -0.30
N ILE A 52 -9.16 -4.22 -0.81
CA ILE A 52 -8.45 -5.50 -0.58
C ILE A 52 -7.05 -5.45 -1.18
N GLU A 53 -6.91 -4.99 -2.42
CA GLU A 53 -5.60 -4.93 -3.10
C GLU A 53 -4.63 -3.99 -2.37
N ILE A 54 -5.11 -2.82 -1.95
CA ILE A 54 -4.33 -1.86 -1.16
C ILE A 54 -3.83 -2.50 0.15
N LEU A 55 -4.68 -3.27 0.84
CA LEU A 55 -4.32 -3.93 2.09
C LEU A 55 -3.33 -5.08 1.87
N GLU A 56 -3.49 -5.87 0.82
CA GLU A 56 -2.56 -6.94 0.46
C GLU A 56 -1.18 -6.38 0.10
N GLU A 57 -1.12 -5.29 -0.67
CA GLU A 57 0.14 -4.65 -1.04
C GLU A 57 0.90 -4.16 0.22
N ASP A 58 0.20 -3.55 1.17
CA ASP A 58 0.79 -3.09 2.44
C ASP A 58 1.27 -4.28 3.30
N ARG A 59 0.47 -5.35 3.39
CA ARG A 59 0.84 -6.59 4.09
C ARG A 59 2.13 -7.19 3.51
N LEU A 60 2.21 -7.31 2.18
CA LEU A 60 3.38 -7.86 1.48
C LEU A 60 4.63 -6.98 1.67
N LYS A 61 4.47 -5.66 1.66
CA LYS A 61 5.57 -4.71 1.94
C LYS A 61 6.11 -4.91 3.36
N LYS A 62 5.23 -5.03 4.35
CA LYS A 62 5.61 -5.28 5.74
C LYS A 62 6.33 -6.62 5.92
N GLU A 63 5.78 -7.70 5.38
CA GLU A 63 6.41 -9.03 5.45
C GLU A 63 7.78 -9.07 4.78
N LYS A 64 7.95 -8.38 3.64
CA LYS A 64 9.24 -8.26 2.97
C LYS A 64 10.25 -7.47 3.81
N LEU A 65 9.81 -6.41 4.49
CA LEU A 65 10.65 -5.63 5.38
C LEU A 65 11.10 -6.45 6.59
N ASP A 66 10.17 -7.17 7.22
CA ASP A 66 10.46 -7.98 8.41
C ASP A 66 11.40 -9.13 8.07
N ARG A 67 11.18 -9.84 6.96
CA ARG A 67 12.14 -10.87 6.47
C ARG A 67 13.55 -10.32 6.24
N LYS A 68 13.66 -9.12 5.66
CA LYS A 68 14.96 -8.47 5.45
C LYS A 68 15.64 -8.12 6.78
N LYS A 69 14.88 -7.61 7.76
CA LYS A 69 15.38 -7.31 9.10
C LYS A 69 15.86 -8.58 9.80
N ASP A 70 15.09 -9.66 9.73
CA ASP A 70 15.43 -10.96 10.32
C ASP A 70 16.74 -11.48 9.75
N LEU A 71 16.86 -11.52 8.42
CA LEU A 71 18.09 -11.95 7.76
C LEU A 71 19.28 -11.05 8.13
N ALA A 72 19.10 -9.73 8.16
CA ALA A 72 20.14 -8.80 8.56
C ALA A 72 20.61 -9.04 10.01
N ARG A 73 19.67 -9.34 10.93
CA ARG A 73 19.99 -9.71 12.32
C ARG A 73 20.78 -11.01 12.38
N SER A 74 20.37 -12.05 11.66
CA SER A 74 21.08 -13.33 11.60
C SER A 74 22.50 -13.17 11.04
N ILE A 75 22.68 -12.36 9.98
CA ILE A 75 24.01 -12.06 9.41
C ILE A 75 24.89 -11.32 10.43
N ALA A 76 24.33 -10.34 11.15
CA ALA A 76 25.06 -9.59 12.17
C ALA A 76 25.49 -10.49 13.34
N ALA A 77 24.60 -11.35 13.82
CA ALA A 77 24.89 -12.32 14.87
C ALA A 77 26.01 -13.29 14.47
N PHE A 78 25.97 -13.79 13.23
CA PHE A 78 27.03 -14.65 12.69
C PHE A 78 28.39 -13.94 12.67
N LYS A 79 28.46 -12.68 12.23
CA LYS A 79 29.70 -11.89 12.24
C LYS A 79 30.24 -11.64 13.65
N GLY A 80 29.37 -11.36 14.62
CA GLY A 80 29.76 -11.15 16.01
C GLY A 80 30.48 -12.37 16.61
N ASN A 81 29.97 -13.57 16.35
CA ASN A 81 30.56 -14.82 16.85
C ASN A 81 31.95 -15.11 16.26
N GLN A 82 32.20 -14.74 15.01
CA GLN A 82 33.51 -14.90 14.35
C GLN A 82 34.61 -13.97 14.90
N THR A 83 34.23 -12.91 15.62
CA THR A 83 35.17 -11.94 16.19
C THR A 83 35.60 -12.31 17.61
N SER A 84 34.90 -13.25 18.26
CA SER A 84 35.19 -13.70 19.63
C SER A 84 36.05 -14.97 19.71
N GLU A 85 36.36 -15.60 18.58
CA GLU A 85 37.22 -16.81 18.47
C GLU A 85 38.64 -16.49 17.95
N LYS A 86 39.04 -15.21 17.93
CA LYS A 86 40.42 -14.77 17.62
C LYS A 86 41.09 -14.07 18.79
#